data_AF-A0A950KNW0-F1
#
_entry.id   AF-A0A950KNW0-F1
#
_cell.length_a   1.000
_cell.length_b   1.000
_cell.length_c   1.000
_cell.angle_alpha   90.00
_cell.angle_beta   90.00
_cell.angle_gamma   90.00
#
_symmetry.space_group_name_H-M   'P 1'
#
loop_
_entity.id
_entity.type
_entity.pdbx_description
1 polymer ?
#
loop_
_entity_poly.entity_id
_entity_poly.type
_entity_poly.pdbx_seq_one_letter_code
_entity_poly.pdbx_strand_id
1 'polypeptide(L)'
;DLIALFRLADNPADELSWFRVLQLLEGVGPSTARRALDVLLATDGDRLAAWPAARERLPANARPLADGVVKALRRARDEANAGVRAECLSQSLAPLITTRYPDGALRLKDLEQLVAAAREASALGHFISELVIDPPTSSADLAGPPHLDEDYLVLSTIHSAKGLEWEGVHVLALYDGNFPACLAAGSSETIDEERRLLYVAMTRARRQLHLYVPIRYYHRPGGVDDAHGYGKPSRFLTEEVKRCCEIIRPRDPTHAIGQGPAGRRVEVSVDSLFD
;
A
#
# COMPACT_ATOMS: atom_id res chain seq x y z
N ASP A 1 -10.10 -4.61 -5.31
CA ASP A 1 -11.57 -4.44 -5.37
C ASP A 1 -11.99 -3.54 -6.50
N LEU A 2 -11.51 -2.30 -6.56
CA LEU A 2 -11.82 -1.38 -7.65
C LEU A 2 -11.44 -1.93 -9.04
N ILE A 3 -10.25 -2.52 -9.19
CA ILE A 3 -9.84 -3.18 -10.44
C ILE A 3 -10.78 -4.32 -10.85
N ALA A 4 -11.36 -5.05 -9.89
CA ALA A 4 -12.36 -6.08 -10.20
C ALA A 4 -13.63 -5.45 -10.76
N LEU A 5 -14.06 -4.29 -10.24
CA LEU A 5 -15.16 -3.53 -10.82
C LEU A 5 -14.84 -3.00 -12.21
N PHE A 6 -13.61 -2.55 -12.47
CA PHE A 6 -13.19 -2.11 -13.81
C PHE A 6 -13.27 -3.27 -14.81
N ARG A 7 -12.75 -4.45 -14.43
CA ARG A 7 -12.85 -5.68 -15.23
C ARG A 7 -14.30 -6.08 -15.49
N LEU A 8 -15.19 -5.96 -14.51
CA LEU A 8 -16.62 -6.27 -14.68
C LEU A 8 -17.35 -5.26 -15.57
N ALA A 9 -16.92 -4.00 -15.59
CA ALA A 9 -17.50 -2.98 -16.45
C ALA A 9 -17.17 -3.23 -17.93
N ASP A 10 -15.98 -3.75 -18.24
CA ASP A 10 -15.58 -4.16 -19.60
C ASP A 10 -16.07 -5.58 -19.94
N ASN A 11 -16.03 -6.50 -18.97
CA ASN A 11 -16.38 -7.90 -19.14
C ASN A 11 -17.24 -8.43 -17.97
N PRO A 12 -18.58 -8.37 -18.09
CA PRO A 12 -19.48 -8.95 -17.10
C PRO A 12 -19.36 -10.48 -16.94
N ALA A 13 -18.59 -11.18 -17.81
CA ALA A 13 -18.29 -12.61 -17.69
C ALA A 13 -17.26 -12.95 -16.61
N ASP A 14 -16.54 -11.97 -16.09
CA ASP A 14 -15.35 -12.22 -15.29
C ASP A 14 -15.72 -12.81 -13.92
N GLU A 15 -15.69 -14.14 -13.87
CA GLU A 15 -16.05 -14.94 -12.69
C GLU A 15 -15.20 -14.59 -11.48
N LEU A 16 -13.89 -14.40 -11.66
CA LEU A 16 -12.97 -14.05 -10.56
C LEU A 16 -13.31 -12.69 -9.96
N SER A 17 -13.63 -11.73 -10.83
CA SER A 17 -13.97 -10.37 -10.41
C SER A 17 -15.33 -10.33 -9.70
N TRP A 18 -16.34 -11.04 -10.21
CA TRP A 18 -17.61 -11.21 -9.50
C TRP A 18 -17.43 -11.89 -8.15
N PHE A 19 -16.70 -13.00 -8.12
CA PHE A 19 -16.47 -13.76 -6.90
C PHE A 19 -15.78 -12.90 -5.83
N ARG A 20 -14.84 -12.04 -6.23
CA ARG A 20 -14.18 -11.09 -5.34
C ARG A 20 -15.15 -10.01 -4.83
N VAL A 21 -15.89 -9.35 -5.73
CA VAL A 21 -16.79 -8.24 -5.39
C VAL A 21 -17.94 -8.70 -4.50
N LEU A 22 -18.55 -9.84 -4.79
CA LEU A 22 -19.65 -10.38 -3.99
C LEU A 22 -19.24 -10.66 -2.53
N GLN A 23 -18.00 -11.10 -2.30
CA GLN A 23 -17.49 -11.40 -0.95
C GLN A 23 -17.16 -10.15 -0.12
N LEU A 24 -17.24 -8.94 -0.71
CA LEU A 24 -17.15 -7.70 0.05
C LEU A 24 -18.43 -7.42 0.84
N LEU A 25 -19.56 -7.95 0.37
CA LEU A 25 -20.86 -7.78 1.00
C LEU A 25 -20.91 -8.52 2.34
N GLU A 26 -21.49 -7.87 3.33
CA GLU A 26 -21.65 -8.44 4.67
C GLU A 26 -22.50 -9.73 4.61
N GLY A 27 -22.02 -10.79 5.27
CA GLY A 27 -22.71 -12.09 5.30
C GLY A 27 -22.61 -12.90 4.00
N VAL A 28 -21.86 -12.45 3.00
CA VAL A 28 -21.65 -13.19 1.74
C VAL A 28 -20.30 -13.91 1.77
N GLY A 29 -20.32 -15.19 2.13
CA GLY A 29 -19.17 -16.09 2.03
C GLY A 29 -19.03 -16.77 0.65
N PRO A 30 -17.97 -17.58 0.45
CA PRO A 30 -17.68 -18.25 -0.81
C PRO A 30 -18.85 -19.05 -1.42
N SER A 31 -19.59 -19.80 -0.62
CA SER A 31 -20.72 -20.61 -1.09
C SER A 31 -21.89 -19.76 -1.58
N THR A 32 -22.20 -18.68 -0.88
CA THR A 32 -23.27 -17.74 -1.25
C THR A 32 -22.89 -16.94 -2.49
N ALA A 33 -21.63 -16.49 -2.58
CA ALA A 33 -21.10 -15.83 -3.77
C ALA A 33 -21.19 -16.74 -5.00
N ARG A 34 -20.80 -18.03 -4.88
CA ARG A 34 -20.90 -18.99 -5.99
C ARG A 34 -22.34 -19.18 -6.46
N ARG A 35 -23.29 -19.37 -5.54
CA ARG A 35 -24.72 -19.53 -5.90
C ARG A 35 -25.29 -18.33 -6.65
N ALA A 36 -24.91 -17.11 -6.28
CA ALA A 36 -25.32 -15.91 -7.00
C ALA A 36 -24.65 -15.83 -8.38
N LEU A 37 -23.37 -16.19 -8.46
CA LEU A 37 -22.60 -16.21 -9.70
C LEU A 37 -23.13 -17.24 -10.70
N ASP A 38 -23.52 -18.43 -10.25
CA ASP A 38 -24.10 -19.48 -11.11
C ASP A 38 -25.34 -18.94 -11.85
N VAL A 39 -26.16 -18.12 -11.19
CA VAL A 39 -27.32 -17.47 -11.82
C VAL A 39 -26.91 -16.42 -12.86
N LEU A 40 -25.85 -15.65 -12.58
CA LEU A 40 -25.34 -14.63 -13.51
C LEU A 40 -24.70 -15.25 -14.75
N LEU A 41 -23.99 -16.38 -14.59
CA LEU A 41 -23.27 -17.05 -15.67
C LEU A 41 -24.14 -18.01 -16.49
N ALA A 42 -25.27 -18.48 -15.96
CA ALA A 42 -26.20 -19.36 -16.67
C ALA A 42 -26.99 -18.68 -17.80
N THR A 43 -26.88 -17.35 -17.95
CA THR A 43 -27.59 -16.59 -18.98
C THR A 43 -26.70 -16.41 -20.22
N ASP A 44 -27.20 -16.78 -21.40
CA ASP A 44 -26.51 -16.59 -22.69
C ASP A 44 -26.52 -15.12 -23.19
N GLY A 45 -27.32 -14.26 -22.56
CA GLY A 45 -27.48 -12.84 -22.89
C GLY A 45 -26.75 -11.88 -21.94
N ASP A 46 -27.33 -10.69 -21.71
CA ASP A 46 -26.77 -9.71 -20.77
C ASP A 46 -26.79 -10.26 -19.34
N ARG A 47 -25.61 -10.61 -18.81
CA ARG A 47 -25.46 -11.13 -17.45
C ARG A 47 -25.99 -10.17 -16.38
N LEU A 48 -25.88 -8.86 -16.61
CA LEU A 48 -26.43 -7.87 -15.67
C LEU A 48 -27.96 -7.89 -15.66
N ALA A 49 -28.63 -8.39 -16.71
CA ALA A 49 -30.08 -8.57 -16.73
C ALA A 49 -30.55 -9.71 -15.82
N ALA A 50 -29.68 -10.70 -15.54
CA ALA A 50 -29.95 -11.80 -14.60
C ALA A 50 -29.82 -11.38 -13.12
N TRP A 51 -29.35 -10.16 -12.84
CA TRP A 51 -29.16 -9.65 -11.48
C TRP A 51 -30.37 -9.79 -10.55
N PRO A 52 -31.63 -9.51 -10.96
CA PRO A 52 -32.80 -9.66 -10.10
C PRO A 52 -32.98 -11.09 -9.57
N ALA A 53 -32.58 -12.11 -10.32
CA ALA A 53 -32.60 -13.50 -9.85
C ALA A 53 -31.37 -13.85 -9.01
N ALA A 54 -30.19 -13.32 -9.37
CA ALA A 54 -28.95 -13.57 -8.65
C ALA A 54 -28.97 -12.96 -7.23
N ARG A 55 -29.50 -11.74 -7.07
CA ARG A 55 -29.58 -11.05 -5.77
C ARG A 55 -30.43 -11.79 -4.74
N GLU A 56 -31.37 -12.63 -5.17
CA GLU A 56 -32.18 -13.45 -4.26
C GLU A 56 -31.37 -14.54 -3.56
N ARG A 57 -30.18 -14.89 -4.08
CA ARG A 57 -29.24 -15.80 -3.40
C ARG A 57 -28.48 -15.10 -2.28
N LEU A 58 -28.49 -13.77 -2.22
CA LEU A 58 -27.79 -12.97 -1.23
C LEU A 58 -28.65 -12.73 0.03
N PRO A 59 -28.02 -12.57 1.21
CA PRO A 59 -28.69 -12.14 2.44
C PRO A 59 -29.42 -10.80 2.24
N ALA A 60 -30.57 -10.63 2.89
CA ALA A 60 -31.41 -9.45 2.71
C ALA A 60 -30.68 -8.13 3.03
N ASN A 61 -29.80 -8.12 4.04
CA ASN A 61 -28.99 -6.96 4.42
C ASN A 61 -27.94 -6.57 3.36
N ALA A 62 -27.44 -7.53 2.57
CA ALA A 62 -26.44 -7.29 1.52
C ALA A 62 -27.03 -6.71 0.23
N ARG A 63 -28.32 -6.94 -0.03
CA ARG A 63 -28.96 -6.60 -1.33
C ARG A 63 -28.88 -5.12 -1.69
N PRO A 64 -29.12 -4.14 -0.79
CA PRO A 64 -29.09 -2.73 -1.16
C PRO A 64 -27.73 -2.26 -1.69
N LEU A 65 -26.63 -2.66 -1.02
CA LEU A 65 -25.28 -2.32 -1.48
C LEU A 65 -24.93 -3.05 -2.78
N ALA A 66 -25.33 -4.31 -2.90
CA ALA A 66 -25.13 -5.09 -4.11
C ALA A 66 -25.87 -4.48 -5.31
N ASP A 67 -27.10 -4.01 -5.13
CA ASP A 67 -27.88 -3.30 -6.15
C ASP A 67 -27.21 -1.99 -6.56
N GLY A 68 -26.62 -1.27 -5.61
CA GLY A 68 -25.82 -0.07 -5.87
C GLY A 68 -24.63 -0.35 -6.78
N VAL A 69 -23.87 -1.42 -6.51
CA VAL A 69 -22.75 -1.85 -7.34
C VAL A 69 -23.22 -2.23 -8.75
N VAL A 70 -24.29 -3.01 -8.89
CA VAL A 70 -24.79 -3.39 -10.22
C VAL A 70 -25.35 -2.21 -11.00
N LYS A 71 -26.00 -1.25 -10.33
CA LYS A 71 -26.41 0.01 -10.95
C LYS A 71 -25.21 0.79 -11.47
N ALA A 72 -24.12 0.87 -10.70
CA ALA A 72 -22.89 1.52 -11.12
C ALA A 72 -22.22 0.80 -12.30
N LEU A 73 -22.20 -0.53 -12.30
CA LEU A 73 -21.69 -1.34 -13.43
C LEU A 73 -22.47 -1.08 -14.72
N ARG A 74 -23.80 -1.03 -14.66
CA ARG A 74 -24.64 -0.68 -15.83
C ARG A 74 -24.30 0.72 -16.34
N ARG A 75 -24.24 1.71 -15.43
CA ARG A 75 -23.86 3.09 -15.80
C ARG A 75 -22.45 3.17 -16.41
N ALA A 76 -21.49 2.47 -15.83
CA ALA A 76 -20.11 2.45 -16.33
C ALA A 76 -19.98 1.73 -17.67
N ARG A 77 -20.87 0.79 -18.01
CA ARG A 77 -20.89 0.14 -19.33
C ARG A 77 -21.34 1.10 -20.43
N ASP A 78 -22.28 1.98 -20.11
CA ASP A 78 -22.88 2.92 -21.08
C ASP A 78 -22.14 4.27 -21.13
N GLU A 79 -21.09 4.44 -20.33
CA GLU A 79 -20.26 5.65 -20.26
C GLU A 79 -18.97 5.46 -21.07
N ALA A 80 -18.61 6.47 -21.87
CA ALA A 80 -17.42 6.43 -22.73
C ALA A 80 -16.16 6.95 -22.03
N ASN A 81 -16.30 7.90 -21.09
CA ASN A 81 -15.16 8.50 -20.41
C ASN A 81 -14.62 7.59 -19.31
N ALA A 82 -13.36 7.14 -19.44
CA ALA A 82 -12.71 6.23 -18.49
C ALA A 82 -12.70 6.78 -17.05
N GLY A 83 -12.43 8.07 -16.88
CA GLY A 83 -12.47 8.76 -15.59
C GLY A 83 -13.84 8.73 -14.92
N VAL A 84 -14.91 9.02 -15.67
CA VAL A 84 -16.29 8.98 -15.16
C VAL A 84 -16.70 7.56 -14.79
N ARG A 85 -16.30 6.56 -15.60
CA ARG A 85 -16.49 5.14 -15.28
C ARG A 85 -15.78 4.79 -13.96
N ALA A 86 -14.51 5.17 -13.82
CA ALA A 86 -13.70 4.89 -12.63
C ALA A 86 -14.32 5.49 -11.36
N GLU A 87 -14.72 6.76 -11.43
CA GLU A 87 -15.31 7.50 -10.32
C GLU A 87 -16.65 6.89 -9.89
N CYS A 88 -17.55 6.60 -10.84
CA CYS A 88 -18.83 5.95 -10.57
C CYS A 88 -18.65 4.59 -9.85
N LEU A 89 -17.70 3.78 -10.32
CA LEU A 89 -17.41 2.47 -9.73
C LEU A 89 -16.79 2.61 -8.33
N SER A 90 -15.87 3.57 -8.14
CA SER A 90 -15.27 3.87 -6.84
C SER A 90 -16.31 4.32 -5.80
N GLN A 91 -17.22 5.23 -6.19
CA GLN A 91 -18.31 5.69 -5.34
C GLN A 91 -19.24 4.55 -4.92
N SER A 92 -19.50 3.58 -5.80
CA SER A 92 -20.31 2.39 -5.48
C SER A 92 -19.62 1.44 -4.49
N LEU A 93 -18.29 1.42 -4.52
CA LEU A 93 -17.45 0.60 -3.65
C LEU A 93 -17.28 1.22 -2.27
N ALA A 94 -17.34 2.55 -2.16
CA ALA A 94 -17.03 3.26 -0.93
C ALA A 94 -17.81 2.78 0.32
N PRO A 95 -19.15 2.57 0.28
CA PRO A 95 -19.87 2.06 1.44
C PRO A 95 -19.43 0.65 1.87
N LEU A 96 -19.01 -0.20 0.93
CA LEU A 96 -18.51 -1.54 1.22
C LEU A 96 -17.16 -1.47 1.94
N ILE A 97 -16.29 -0.55 1.52
CA ILE A 97 -14.97 -0.36 2.13
C ILE A 97 -15.12 0.19 3.55
N THR A 98 -15.91 1.25 3.73
CA THR A 98 -16.12 1.87 5.04
C THR A 98 -16.75 0.91 6.05
N THR A 99 -17.67 0.05 5.62
CA THR A 99 -18.31 -0.93 6.52
C THR A 99 -17.38 -2.09 6.88
N ARG A 100 -16.54 -2.53 5.93
CA ARG A 100 -15.74 -3.75 6.06
C ARG A 100 -14.40 -3.54 6.77
N TYR A 101 -13.80 -2.36 6.61
CA TYR A 101 -12.42 -2.12 7.03
C TYR A 101 -12.35 -1.01 8.10
N PRO A 102 -11.67 -1.25 9.24
CA PRO A 102 -11.48 -0.23 10.27
C PRO A 102 -10.75 1.03 9.77
N ASP A 103 -9.82 0.85 8.82
CA ASP A 103 -9.05 1.89 8.12
C ASP A 103 -9.75 2.38 6.84
N GLY A 104 -11.08 2.25 6.75
CA GLY A 104 -11.85 2.51 5.54
C GLY A 104 -11.63 3.90 4.94
N ALA A 105 -11.55 4.95 5.77
CA ALA A 105 -11.31 6.32 5.30
C ALA A 105 -9.97 6.49 4.57
N LEU A 106 -8.90 5.87 5.09
CA LEU A 106 -7.58 5.87 4.44
C LEU A 106 -7.62 5.11 3.11
N ARG A 107 -8.28 3.95 3.10
CA ARG A 107 -8.46 3.16 1.87
C ARG A 107 -9.23 3.91 0.79
N LEU A 108 -10.20 4.76 1.16
CA LEU A 108 -10.90 5.59 0.18
C LEU A 108 -9.96 6.59 -0.50
N LYS A 109 -9.00 7.17 0.24
CA LYS A 109 -7.96 8.04 -0.35
C LYS A 109 -7.06 7.28 -1.32
N ASP A 110 -6.72 6.03 -1.01
CA ASP A 110 -5.98 5.17 -1.96
C ASP A 110 -6.79 4.92 -3.24
N LEU A 111 -8.11 4.74 -3.12
CA LEU A 111 -8.99 4.59 -4.28
C LEU A 111 -9.09 5.89 -5.10
N GLU A 112 -9.03 7.06 -4.47
CA GLU A 112 -9.01 8.35 -5.17
C GLU A 112 -7.77 8.49 -6.06
N GLN A 113 -6.59 8.05 -5.59
CA GLN A 113 -5.37 8.04 -6.40
C GLN A 113 -5.50 7.10 -7.61
N LEU A 114 -6.09 5.91 -7.42
CA LEU A 114 -6.39 4.99 -8.53
C LEU A 114 -7.37 5.59 -9.54
N VAL A 115 -8.39 6.33 -9.08
CA VAL A 115 -9.33 7.03 -9.97
C VAL A 115 -8.64 8.18 -10.71
N ALA A 116 -7.78 8.93 -10.04
CA ALA A 116 -7.00 10.00 -10.66
C ALA A 116 -6.10 9.46 -11.79
N ALA A 117 -5.35 8.39 -11.53
CA ALA A 117 -4.55 7.73 -12.56
C ALA A 117 -5.42 7.20 -13.73
N ALA A 118 -6.59 6.62 -13.43
CA ALA A 118 -7.51 6.14 -14.45
C ALA A 118 -8.15 7.25 -15.31
N ARG A 119 -8.20 8.51 -14.82
CA ARG A 119 -8.71 9.66 -15.60
C ARG A 119 -7.77 10.05 -16.73
N GLU A 120 -6.47 9.78 -16.60
CA GLU A 120 -5.47 10.07 -17.63
C GLU A 120 -5.49 9.02 -18.75
N ALA A 121 -6.06 7.84 -18.48
CA ALA A 121 -6.16 6.77 -19.45
C ALA A 121 -7.26 7.01 -20.49
N SER A 122 -6.99 6.59 -21.73
CA SER A 122 -7.96 6.64 -22.83
C SER A 122 -9.12 5.64 -22.66
N ALA A 123 -8.86 4.51 -22.00
CA ALA A 123 -9.85 3.47 -21.72
C ALA A 123 -9.46 2.69 -20.45
N LEU A 124 -10.45 2.23 -19.67
CA LEU A 124 -10.19 1.44 -18.45
C LEU A 124 -9.45 0.13 -18.75
N GLY A 125 -9.80 -0.57 -19.83
CA GLY A 125 -9.08 -1.79 -20.23
C GLY A 125 -7.59 -1.56 -20.45
N HIS A 126 -7.20 -0.42 -21.05
CA HIS A 126 -5.79 -0.06 -21.24
C HIS A 126 -5.10 0.21 -19.90
N PHE A 127 -5.72 1.00 -19.01
CA PHE A 127 -5.22 1.25 -17.67
C PHE A 127 -5.01 -0.05 -16.87
N ILE A 128 -5.95 -1.00 -16.94
CA ILE A 128 -5.81 -2.31 -16.29
C ILE A 128 -4.62 -3.08 -16.86
N SER A 129 -4.41 -3.07 -18.19
CA SER A 129 -3.27 -3.72 -18.82
C SER A 129 -1.94 -3.14 -18.36
N GLU A 130 -1.82 -1.81 -18.28
CA GLU A 130 -0.61 -1.15 -17.77
C GLU A 130 -0.35 -1.53 -16.31
N LEU A 131 -1.37 -1.51 -15.46
CA LEU A 131 -1.27 -1.92 -14.05
C LEU A 131 -0.84 -3.39 -13.87
N VAL A 132 -1.15 -4.26 -14.83
CA VAL A 132 -0.72 -5.67 -14.80
C VAL A 132 0.74 -5.82 -15.23
N ILE A 133 1.20 -4.98 -16.16
CA ILE A 133 2.59 -5.00 -16.66
C ILE A 133 3.54 -4.42 -15.62
N ASP A 134 3.18 -3.28 -15.04
CA ASP A 134 3.98 -2.59 -14.03
C ASP A 134 3.08 -2.22 -12.82
N PRO A 135 2.84 -3.20 -11.92
CA PRO A 135 1.97 -2.96 -10.78
C PRO A 135 2.65 -2.00 -9.79
N PRO A 136 1.96 -0.93 -9.36
CA PRO A 136 2.48 -0.06 -8.31
C PRO A 136 2.68 -0.87 -7.03
N THR A 137 3.80 -0.65 -6.36
CA THR A 137 4.13 -1.27 -5.07
C THR A 137 3.38 -0.62 -3.91
N SER A 138 2.93 0.62 -4.08
CA SER A 138 2.15 1.41 -3.13
C SER A 138 1.17 2.35 -3.85
N SER A 139 0.09 2.79 -3.18
CA SER A 139 -0.78 3.86 -3.69
C SER A 139 -0.01 5.18 -3.88
N ALA A 140 1.08 5.39 -3.14
CA ALA A 140 1.99 6.52 -3.32
C ALA A 140 2.68 6.51 -4.69
N ASP A 141 2.87 5.34 -5.33
CA ASP A 141 3.47 5.25 -6.66
C ASP A 141 2.54 5.80 -7.76
N LEU A 142 1.25 5.90 -7.46
CA LEU A 142 0.24 6.52 -8.32
C LEU A 142 0.08 8.03 -8.04
N ALA A 143 0.69 8.53 -6.97
CA ALA A 143 0.69 9.95 -6.70
C ALA A 143 1.56 10.63 -7.77
N GLY A 144 1.02 11.68 -8.39
CA GLY A 144 1.80 12.52 -9.30
C GLY A 144 2.97 13.20 -8.59
N PRO A 145 3.82 13.94 -9.33
CA PRO A 145 4.85 14.75 -8.70
C PRO A 145 4.22 15.66 -7.64
N PRO A 146 4.78 15.72 -6.43
CA PRO A 146 4.29 16.61 -5.39
C PRO A 146 4.31 18.06 -5.90
N HIS A 147 3.39 18.87 -5.40
CA HIS A 147 3.31 20.26 -5.83
C HIS A 147 4.59 21.01 -5.46
N LEU A 148 4.96 22.03 -6.24
CA LEU A 148 6.21 22.81 -6.04
C LEU A 148 6.34 23.43 -4.64
N ASP A 149 5.21 23.60 -3.94
CA ASP A 149 5.14 24.17 -2.59
C ASP A 149 5.08 23.12 -1.47
N GLU A 150 5.16 21.82 -1.80
CA GLU A 150 5.14 20.73 -0.81
C GLU A 150 6.55 20.24 -0.49
N ASP A 151 6.96 20.39 0.77
CA ASP A 151 8.13 19.69 1.30
C ASP A 151 7.77 18.21 1.52
N TYR A 152 8.43 17.31 0.79
CA TYR A 152 8.18 15.87 0.91
C TYR A 152 9.45 15.07 1.16
N LEU A 153 9.30 13.95 1.87
CA LEU A 153 10.36 12.96 2.11
C LEU A 153 10.06 11.70 1.30
N VAL A 154 11.06 11.20 0.58
CA VAL A 154 10.96 9.92 -0.12
C VAL A 154 11.36 8.78 0.82
N LEU A 155 10.39 7.93 1.15
CA LEU A 155 10.63 6.65 1.83
C LEU A 155 10.72 5.55 0.77
N SER A 156 11.86 4.87 0.72
CA SER A 156 12.12 3.85 -0.30
C SER A 156 12.88 2.68 0.27
N THR A 157 12.76 1.53 -0.39
CA THR A 157 13.66 0.40 -0.15
C THR A 157 14.98 0.60 -0.88
N ILE A 158 16.06 -0.01 -0.41
CA ILE A 158 17.37 0.09 -1.06
C ILE A 158 17.33 -0.41 -2.51
N HIS A 159 16.52 -1.45 -2.78
CA HIS A 159 16.35 -2.02 -4.12
C HIS A 159 15.70 -1.01 -5.08
N SER A 160 14.61 -0.37 -4.64
CA SER A 160 13.88 0.65 -5.42
C SER A 160 14.68 1.94 -5.62
N ALA A 161 15.68 2.20 -4.77
CA ALA A 161 16.54 3.38 -4.88
C ALA A 161 17.65 3.25 -5.94
N LYS A 162 17.84 2.06 -6.54
CA LYS A 162 18.91 1.81 -7.52
C LYS A 162 18.75 2.71 -8.74
N GLY A 163 19.82 3.45 -9.09
CA GLY A 163 19.84 4.37 -10.23
C GLY A 163 19.27 5.76 -9.94
N LEU A 164 18.71 5.98 -8.75
CA LEU A 164 18.25 7.29 -8.28
C LEU A 164 19.32 7.97 -7.40
N GLU A 165 19.20 9.28 -7.20
CA GLU A 165 20.11 10.06 -6.36
C GLU A 165 19.37 11.23 -5.69
N TRP A 166 19.80 11.59 -4.47
CA TRP A 166 19.24 12.69 -3.69
C TRP A 166 20.33 13.55 -3.04
N GLU A 167 19.99 14.79 -2.70
CA GLU A 167 20.91 15.70 -1.99
C GLU A 167 21.31 15.15 -0.62
N GLY A 168 20.35 14.60 0.14
CA GLY A 168 20.54 13.96 1.43
C GLY A 168 19.90 12.57 1.48
N VAL A 169 20.59 11.58 2.06
CA VAL A 169 20.07 10.21 2.24
C VAL A 169 20.26 9.76 3.69
N HIS A 170 19.20 9.16 4.24
CA HIS A 170 19.18 8.59 5.59
C HIS A 170 19.04 7.07 5.49
N VAL A 171 20.11 6.34 5.81
CA VAL A 171 20.10 4.87 5.83
C VAL A 171 19.84 4.40 7.25
N LEU A 172 18.69 3.77 7.45
CA LEU A 172 18.21 3.34 8.76
C LEU A 172 18.67 1.91 9.10
N ALA A 173 18.58 1.57 10.39
CA ALA A 173 18.67 0.18 10.88
C ALA A 173 19.97 -0.57 10.51
N LEU A 174 21.13 0.09 10.60
CA LEU A 174 22.43 -0.52 10.31
C LEU A 174 22.99 -1.30 11.50
N TYR A 175 22.36 -2.42 11.81
CA TYR A 175 22.80 -3.37 12.82
C TYR A 175 22.83 -4.80 12.26
N ASP A 176 23.71 -5.63 12.82
CA ASP A 176 23.78 -7.04 12.49
C ASP A 176 22.42 -7.69 12.78
N GLY A 177 21.78 -8.30 11.77
CA GLY A 177 20.45 -8.91 11.87
C GLY A 177 19.41 -8.18 11.03
N ASN A 178 19.71 -6.94 10.66
CA ASN A 178 18.98 -6.20 9.63
C ASN A 178 19.88 -5.91 8.42
N PHE A 179 21.12 -5.49 8.65
CA PHE A 179 22.13 -5.31 7.60
C PHE A 179 23.49 -5.83 8.08
N PRO A 180 23.94 -7.02 7.64
CA PRO A 180 23.22 -7.96 6.78
C PRO A 180 22.04 -8.62 7.49
N ALA A 181 20.97 -8.92 6.76
CA ALA A 181 19.80 -9.62 7.31
C ALA A 181 20.11 -11.08 7.67
N CYS A 182 20.94 -11.76 6.89
CA CYS A 182 21.27 -13.17 7.05
C CYS A 182 22.52 -13.40 7.92
N LEU A 183 22.42 -13.27 9.24
CA LEU A 183 23.58 -13.40 10.12
C LEU A 183 24.11 -14.83 10.34
N ALA A 184 23.21 -15.83 10.38
CA ALA A 184 23.53 -17.17 10.91
C ALA A 184 23.54 -18.29 9.85
N ALA A 185 23.01 -18.06 8.65
CA ALA A 185 22.82 -19.09 7.61
C ALA A 185 23.18 -18.64 6.19
N GLY A 186 23.73 -17.43 5.99
CA GLY A 186 24.09 -16.92 4.67
C GLY A 186 25.42 -17.51 4.17
N SER A 187 25.50 -17.83 2.88
CA SER A 187 26.79 -18.09 2.23
C SER A 187 27.61 -16.80 2.18
N SER A 188 28.93 -16.89 1.94
CA SER A 188 29.77 -15.71 1.71
C SER A 188 29.23 -14.83 0.58
N GLU A 189 28.65 -15.45 -0.45
CA GLU A 189 28.02 -14.75 -1.57
C GLU A 189 26.82 -13.90 -1.13
N THR A 190 25.96 -14.43 -0.25
CA THR A 190 24.81 -13.67 0.26
C THR A 190 25.26 -12.46 1.08
N ILE A 191 26.31 -12.61 1.89
CA ILE A 191 26.88 -11.49 2.65
C ILE A 191 27.49 -10.44 1.73
N ASP A 192 28.15 -10.85 0.66
CA ASP A 192 28.72 -9.91 -0.31
C ASP A 192 27.65 -9.19 -1.13
N GLU A 193 26.52 -9.84 -1.41
CA GLU A 193 25.37 -9.17 -2.04
C GLU A 193 24.74 -8.13 -1.10
N GLU A 194 24.53 -8.46 0.18
CA GLU A 194 24.07 -7.49 1.19
C GLU A 194 25.04 -6.31 1.32
N ARG A 195 26.36 -6.56 1.23
CA ARG A 195 27.37 -5.49 1.21
C ARG A 195 27.22 -4.58 -0.01
N ARG A 196 26.95 -5.15 -1.19
CA ARG A 196 26.66 -4.39 -2.42
C ARG A 196 25.39 -3.57 -2.28
N LEU A 197 24.35 -4.10 -1.65
CA LEU A 197 23.12 -3.36 -1.38
C LEU A 197 23.39 -2.14 -0.49
N LEU A 198 24.16 -2.30 0.60
CA LEU A 198 24.54 -1.16 1.44
C LEU A 198 25.35 -0.12 0.65
N TYR A 199 26.29 -0.57 -0.18
CA TYR A 199 27.06 0.31 -1.06
C TYR A 199 26.15 1.10 -2.02
N VAL A 200 25.16 0.45 -2.62
CA VAL A 200 24.15 1.13 -3.45
C VAL A 200 23.44 2.20 -2.64
N ALA A 201 22.93 1.88 -1.45
CA ALA A 201 22.23 2.83 -0.57
C ALA A 201 23.10 4.06 -0.23
N MET A 202 24.36 3.84 0.16
CA MET A 202 25.30 4.91 0.53
C MET A 202 25.62 5.82 -0.65
N THR A 203 25.75 5.26 -1.86
CA THR A 203 26.09 6.01 -3.08
C THR A 203 24.89 6.73 -3.70
N ARG A 204 23.68 6.62 -3.13
CA ARG A 204 22.56 7.45 -3.59
C ARG A 204 22.66 8.89 -3.08
N ALA A 205 23.50 9.15 -2.08
CA ALA A 205 23.69 10.48 -1.50
C ALA A 205 24.67 11.33 -2.32
N ARG A 206 24.27 12.55 -2.70
CA ARG A 206 25.14 13.52 -3.36
C ARG A 206 25.94 14.39 -2.39
N ARG A 207 25.30 14.89 -1.33
CA ARG A 207 25.92 15.84 -0.39
C ARG A 207 25.97 15.32 1.03
N GLN A 208 24.87 14.74 1.51
CA GLN A 208 24.74 14.33 2.91
C GLN A 208 24.32 12.87 3.02
N LEU A 209 25.07 12.10 3.80
CA LEU A 209 24.76 10.71 4.11
C LEU A 209 24.69 10.55 5.62
N HIS A 210 23.54 10.11 6.11
CA HIS A 210 23.32 9.82 7.52
C HIS A 210 23.09 8.32 7.71
N LEU A 211 23.92 7.70 8.56
CA LEU A 211 23.90 6.26 8.83
C LEU A 211 23.42 6.04 10.27
N TYR A 212 22.30 5.34 10.44
CA TYR A 212 21.68 5.17 11.76
C TYR A 212 21.85 3.74 12.27
N VAL A 213 22.46 3.64 13.45
CA VAL A 213 22.61 2.38 14.20
C VAL A 213 21.72 2.47 15.44
N PRO A 214 20.52 1.86 15.43
CA PRO A 214 19.64 1.88 16.59
C PRO A 214 20.24 1.04 17.73
N ILE A 215 20.12 1.55 18.96
CA ILE A 215 20.55 0.82 20.18
C ILE A 215 19.57 -0.31 20.49
N ARG A 216 18.28 -0.04 20.33
CA ARG A 216 17.17 -0.99 20.55
C ARG A 216 16.45 -1.23 19.24
N TYR A 217 16.08 -2.48 18.98
CA TYR A 217 15.21 -2.83 17.86
C TYR A 217 14.07 -3.72 18.36
N TYR A 218 12.87 -3.44 17.88
CA TYR A 218 11.66 -4.12 18.33
C TYR A 218 11.33 -5.27 17.37
N HIS A 219 11.14 -6.46 17.93
CA HIS A 219 10.87 -7.67 17.14
C HIS A 219 9.39 -7.81 16.76
N ARG A 220 8.50 -7.08 17.43
CA ARG A 220 7.05 -7.15 17.25
C ARG A 220 6.51 -5.78 16.84
N PRO A 221 6.22 -5.57 15.55
CA PRO A 221 5.46 -4.41 15.12
C PRO A 221 4.11 -4.38 15.85
N GLY A 222 3.82 -3.30 16.59
CA GLY A 222 2.55 -3.13 17.33
C GLY A 222 2.47 -3.82 18.69
N GLY A 223 3.58 -4.30 19.26
CA GLY A 223 3.62 -4.72 20.66
C GLY A 223 3.33 -3.54 21.60
N VAL A 224 2.55 -3.79 22.66
CA VAL A 224 2.27 -2.79 23.72
C VAL A 224 3.28 -2.84 24.87
N ASP A 225 4.23 -3.77 24.81
CA ASP A 225 5.32 -3.96 25.76
C ASP A 225 6.66 -3.38 25.21
N ASP A 226 7.59 -3.03 26.11
CA ASP A 226 8.96 -2.58 25.74
C ASP A 226 9.87 -3.78 25.42
N ALA A 227 9.35 -4.81 24.74
CA ALA A 227 10.12 -5.99 24.39
C ALA A 227 11.02 -5.68 23.17
N HIS A 228 12.31 -5.45 23.42
CA HIS A 228 13.30 -5.13 22.40
C HIS A 228 14.57 -5.99 22.49
N GLY A 229 15.23 -6.14 21.34
CA GLY A 229 16.59 -6.67 21.23
C GLY A 229 17.63 -5.54 21.22
N TYR A 230 18.87 -5.92 21.48
CA TYR A 230 20.04 -5.05 21.35
C TYR A 230 20.89 -5.52 20.19
N GLY A 231 21.00 -4.68 19.16
CA GLY A 231 21.71 -4.99 17.94
C GLY A 231 23.16 -4.51 18.03
N LYS A 232 24.12 -5.34 17.64
CA LYS A 232 25.48 -4.84 17.39
C LYS A 232 25.45 -3.97 16.12
N PRO A 233 26.22 -2.86 16.06
CA PRO A 233 26.39 -2.14 14.81
C PRO A 233 26.73 -3.07 13.66
N SER A 234 26.20 -2.79 12.47
CA SER A 234 26.42 -3.60 11.29
C SER A 234 27.91 -3.87 11.10
N ARG A 235 28.28 -5.12 10.84
CA ARG A 235 29.66 -5.50 10.52
C ARG A 235 30.24 -4.78 9.30
N PHE A 236 29.39 -4.24 8.42
CA PHE A 236 29.82 -3.47 7.26
C PHE A 236 30.30 -2.06 7.62
N LEU A 237 29.94 -1.55 8.82
CA LEU A 237 30.52 -0.34 9.38
C LEU A 237 31.87 -0.67 10.00
N THR A 238 32.86 -0.94 9.16
CA THR A 238 34.24 -1.21 9.59
C THR A 238 34.86 0.04 10.21
N GLU A 239 36.02 -0.10 10.86
CA GLU A 239 36.72 1.04 11.44
C GLU A 239 37.17 2.04 10.36
N GLU A 240 37.48 1.58 9.15
CA GLU A 240 37.77 2.43 8.00
C GLU A 240 36.55 3.27 7.60
N VAL A 241 35.38 2.65 7.49
CA VAL A 241 34.13 3.37 7.18
C VAL A 241 33.81 4.38 8.28
N LYS A 242 33.92 3.97 9.55
CA LYS A 242 33.66 4.84 10.70
C LYS A 242 34.57 6.06 10.74
N ARG A 243 35.84 5.93 10.32
CA ARG A 243 36.78 7.08 10.25
C ARG A 243 36.38 8.11 9.21
N CYS A 244 35.62 7.72 8.20
CA CYS A 244 35.06 8.64 7.20
C CYS A 244 33.78 9.33 7.68
N CYS A 245 33.26 8.97 8.86
CA CYS A 245 32.01 9.50 9.40
C CYS A 245 32.26 10.36 10.65
N GLU A 246 31.47 11.42 10.80
CA GLU A 246 31.28 12.04 12.10
C GLU A 246 30.40 11.14 12.97
N ILE A 247 30.95 10.63 14.08
CA ILE A 247 30.21 9.71 14.96
C ILE A 247 29.48 10.50 16.04
N ILE A 248 28.18 10.66 15.86
CA ILE A 248 27.29 11.25 16.86
C ILE A 248 26.74 10.12 17.74
N ARG A 249 27.11 10.13 19.02
CA ARG A 249 26.49 9.26 20.03
C ARG A 249 25.46 10.09 20.81
N PRO A 250 24.24 9.59 21.04
CA PRO A 250 23.33 10.25 21.95
C PRO A 250 24.02 10.39 23.32
N ARG A 251 23.98 11.59 23.90
CA ARG A 251 24.50 11.83 25.25
C ARG A 251 23.64 11.01 26.22
N ASP A 252 24.26 10.00 26.81
CA ASP A 252 23.74 9.15 27.89
C ASP A 252 22.34 8.50 27.64
N PRO A 253 22.26 7.20 27.30
CA PRO A 253 20.98 6.55 27.04
C PRO A 253 20.06 6.47 28.27
N THR A 254 20.60 6.67 29.48
CA THR A 254 19.87 6.75 30.75
C THR A 254 19.28 8.14 31.04
N HIS A 255 19.64 9.18 30.27
CA HIS A 255 19.23 10.57 30.53
C HIS A 255 18.65 11.30 29.30
N ALA A 256 18.11 10.55 28.34
CA ALA A 256 17.35 11.10 27.20
C ALA A 256 15.87 10.68 27.15
N ILE A 257 15.34 10.10 28.24
CA ILE A 257 13.95 10.36 28.64
C ILE A 257 14.01 11.27 29.85
N GLY A 258 14.67 12.43 29.69
CA GLY A 258 14.35 13.55 30.55
C GLY A 258 12.84 13.77 30.42
N GLN A 259 12.17 13.99 31.55
CA GLN A 259 10.87 14.64 31.54
C GLN A 259 11.07 16.00 30.85
N GLY A 260 11.00 16.02 29.51
CA GLY A 260 10.83 17.25 28.76
C GLY A 260 9.60 17.95 29.35
N PRO A 261 9.64 19.28 29.52
CA PRO A 261 8.62 20.03 30.25
C PRO A 261 7.26 19.63 29.71
N ALA A 262 6.49 18.82 30.46
CA ALA A 262 5.33 18.04 30.01
C ALA A 262 4.94 18.36 28.57
N GLY A 263 5.77 17.87 27.64
CA GLY A 263 5.73 18.35 26.26
C GLY A 263 4.36 17.98 25.76
N ARG A 264 3.56 18.99 25.38
CA ARG A 264 2.20 18.80 24.88
C ARG A 264 2.23 17.60 23.96
N ARG A 265 1.58 16.50 24.38
CA ARG A 265 1.57 15.24 23.64
C ARG A 265 1.17 15.63 22.22
N VAL A 266 2.07 15.48 21.26
CA VAL A 266 1.70 15.65 19.86
C VAL A 266 0.86 14.43 19.55
N GLU A 267 -0.43 14.53 19.83
CA GLU A 267 -1.41 13.63 19.28
C GLU A 267 -1.43 13.88 17.78
N VAL A 268 -0.63 13.10 17.06
CA VAL A 268 -0.86 12.91 15.64
C VAL A 268 -2.10 12.03 15.56
N SER A 269 -3.27 12.66 15.63
CA SER A 269 -4.49 12.01 15.15
C SER A 269 -4.36 11.92 13.65
N VAL A 270 -4.63 10.75 13.07
CA VAL A 270 -4.69 10.60 11.62
C VAL A 270 -5.71 11.58 11.03
N ASP A 271 -6.75 11.94 11.78
CA ASP A 271 -7.76 12.94 11.39
C ASP A 271 -7.17 14.36 11.35
N SER A 272 -6.21 14.69 12.22
CA SER A 272 -5.61 16.03 12.31
C SER A 272 -4.60 16.37 11.19
N LEU A 273 -4.26 15.40 10.34
CA LEU A 273 -3.41 15.60 9.16
C LEU A 273 -4.20 16.01 7.92
N PHE A 274 -5.54 16.03 7.99
CA PHE A 274 -6.41 16.17 6.82
C PHE A 274 -7.55 17.20 7.00
N ASP A 275 -7.44 18.08 8.00
CA ASP A 275 -8.26 19.29 8.14
C ASP A 275 -7.50 20.52 7.59
#